data_AF-A0A1F9EUS3-F1
#
_entry.id   AF-A0A1F9EUS3-F1
#
_cell.length_a   1.000
_cell.length_b   1.000
_cell.length_c   1.000
_cell.angle_alpha   90.00
_cell.angle_beta   90.00
_cell.angle_gamma   90.00
#
_symmetry.space_group_name_H-M   'P 1'
#
loop_
_entity.id
_entity.type
_entity.pdbx_description
1 polymer ?
#
loop_
_entity_poly.entity_id
_entity_poly.type
_entity_poly.pdbx_seq_one_letter_code
_entity_poly.pdbx_strand_id
1 'polypeptide(L)'
;MFDRLGAKHVAAELGVSLSLLYKWSEPEGESGAANPLDRVAELSRVTDDDRAVQWLARQRAGVFVKNPSRTVDKVDVFKETQRILKEFADVLQAVSSAWDDARLTAEEIDRIRHEWDELKSIGETFVMACEDHASKKR
;
A
#
# COMPACT_ATOMS: atom_id res chain seq x y z
N MET A 1 -18.74 5.94 2.52
CA MET A 1 -18.05 5.68 1.22
C MET A 1 -18.65 6.52 0.09
N PHE A 2 -19.97 6.72 0.05
CA PHE A 2 -20.66 7.38 -1.06
C PHE A 2 -21.13 8.81 -0.75
N ASP A 3 -20.78 9.35 0.42
CA ASP A 3 -21.42 10.53 1.02
C ASP A 3 -21.09 11.84 0.30
N ARG A 4 -19.98 11.87 -0.45
CA ARG A 4 -19.50 13.07 -1.15
C ARG A 4 -20.23 13.35 -2.47
N LEU A 5 -20.72 12.31 -3.15
CA LEU A 5 -21.36 12.38 -4.48
C LEU A 5 -22.79 11.81 -4.50
N GLY A 6 -23.17 11.07 -3.45
CA GLY A 6 -24.43 10.35 -3.36
C GLY A 6 -24.40 9.00 -4.09
N ALA A 7 -24.89 7.95 -3.43
CA ALA A 7 -24.86 6.58 -3.95
C ALA A 7 -25.55 6.40 -5.32
N LYS A 8 -26.60 7.18 -5.60
CA LYS A 8 -27.30 7.16 -6.91
C LYS A 8 -26.39 7.58 -8.06
N HIS A 9 -25.61 8.64 -7.87
CA HIS A 9 -24.69 9.13 -8.90
C HIS A 9 -23.55 8.12 -9.12
N VAL A 10 -22.98 7.60 -8.03
CA VAL A 10 -21.93 6.58 -8.09
C VAL A 10 -22.40 5.32 -8.83
N ALA A 11 -23.62 4.84 -8.56
CA ALA A 11 -24.17 3.66 -9.22
C ALA A 11 -24.32 3.87 -10.74
N ALA A 12 -24.78 5.06 -11.16
CA ALA A 12 -24.91 5.42 -12.56
C ALA A 12 -23.55 5.46 -13.28
N GLU A 13 -22.55 6.11 -12.67
CA GLU A 13 -21.19 6.18 -13.23
C GLU A 13 -20.52 4.80 -13.33
N LEU A 14 -20.79 3.91 -12.38
CA LEU A 14 -20.28 2.53 -12.38
C LEU A 14 -21.10 1.59 -13.28
N GLY A 15 -22.23 2.03 -13.84
CA GLY A 15 -23.11 1.19 -14.65
C GLY A 15 -23.76 0.04 -13.89
N VAL A 16 -23.96 0.20 -12.57
CA VAL A 16 -24.56 -0.82 -11.69
C VAL A 16 -25.86 -0.33 -11.07
N SER A 17 -26.70 -1.25 -10.58
CA SER A 17 -27.89 -0.86 -9.84
C SER A 17 -27.54 -0.31 -8.46
N LEU A 18 -28.35 0.64 -7.97
CA LEU A 18 -28.19 1.20 -6.63
C LEU A 18 -28.22 0.10 -5.55
N SER A 19 -29.08 -0.91 -5.72
CA SER A 19 -29.16 -2.06 -4.82
C SER A 19 -27.88 -2.90 -4.83
N LEU A 20 -27.24 -3.10 -5.99
CA LEU A 20 -25.97 -3.82 -6.08
C LEU A 20 -24.83 -3.02 -5.43
N LEU A 21 -24.81 -1.70 -5.64
CA LEU A 21 -23.83 -0.82 -5.00
C LEU A 21 -23.93 -0.87 -3.47
N TYR A 22 -25.14 -0.84 -2.91
CA TYR A 22 -25.31 -0.99 -1.45
C TYR A 22 -24.90 -2.37 -0.95
N LYS A 23 -25.22 -3.44 -1.70
CA LYS A 23 -24.75 -4.80 -1.38
C LYS A 23 -23.24 -4.91 -1.33
N TRP A 24 -22.52 -4.20 -2.20
CA TRP A 24 -21.05 -4.17 -2.17
C TRP A 24 -20.47 -3.42 -0.96
N SER A 25 -21.27 -2.60 -0.28
CA SER A 25 -20.87 -1.87 0.92
C SER A 25 -21.23 -2.58 2.24
N GLU A 26 -21.91 -3.72 2.17
CA GLU A 26 -22.20 -4.56 3.33
C GLU A 26 -20.94 -5.32 3.78
N PRO A 27 -20.81 -5.67 5.07
CA PRO A 27 -19.67 -6.45 5.57
C PRO A 27 -19.54 -7.83 4.90
N GLU A 28 -18.31 -8.35 4.84
CA GLU A 28 -18.02 -9.66 4.26
C GLU A 28 -18.86 -10.78 4.92
N GLY A 29 -19.45 -11.66 4.11
CA GLY A 29 -20.19 -12.85 4.56
C GLY A 29 -21.71 -12.73 4.56
N GLU A 30 -22.29 -11.54 4.35
CA GLU A 30 -23.75 -11.33 4.38
C GLU A 30 -24.41 -11.22 2.99
N SER A 31 -23.63 -11.07 1.91
CA SER A 31 -24.15 -10.86 0.55
C SER A 31 -23.85 -12.02 -0.41
N GLY A 32 -24.87 -12.48 -1.14
CA GLY A 32 -24.74 -13.43 -2.25
C GLY A 32 -24.10 -12.85 -3.52
N ALA A 33 -23.78 -11.55 -3.54
CA ALA A 33 -23.07 -10.88 -4.63
C ALA A 33 -21.77 -10.25 -4.09
N ALA A 34 -20.64 -10.89 -4.34
CA ALA A 34 -19.33 -10.45 -3.85
C ALA A 34 -18.94 -9.08 -4.42
N ASN A 35 -18.38 -8.21 -3.59
CA ASN A 35 -17.75 -6.98 -4.06
C ASN A 35 -16.53 -7.35 -4.92
N PRO A 36 -16.34 -6.72 -6.10
CA PRO A 36 -15.18 -6.98 -6.95
C PRO A 36 -13.84 -6.81 -6.23
N LEU A 37 -13.74 -5.89 -5.28
CA LEU A 37 -12.52 -5.67 -4.50
C LEU A 37 -12.20 -6.86 -3.60
N ASP A 38 -13.20 -7.50 -2.98
CA ASP A 38 -13.01 -8.71 -2.17
C ASP A 38 -12.41 -9.83 -3.02
N ARG A 39 -12.85 -9.96 -4.27
CA ARG A 39 -12.30 -10.96 -5.21
C ARG A 39 -10.86 -10.65 -5.61
N VAL A 40 -10.51 -9.38 -5.78
CA VAL A 40 -9.13 -8.97 -6.05
C VAL A 40 -8.23 -9.21 -4.84
N ALA A 41 -8.71 -8.89 -3.64
CA ALA A 41 -7.99 -9.15 -2.39
C ALA A 41 -7.74 -10.66 -2.18
N GLU A 42 -8.78 -11.47 -2.37
CA GLU A 42 -8.69 -12.92 -2.26
C GLU A 42 -7.76 -13.51 -3.33
N LEU A 43 -7.83 -13.03 -4.57
CA LEU A 43 -6.89 -13.43 -5.62
C LEU A 43 -5.45 -13.15 -5.19
N SER A 44 -5.16 -11.91 -4.77
CA SER A 44 -3.84 -11.48 -4.30
C SER A 44 -3.32 -12.40 -3.19
N ARG A 45 -4.19 -12.74 -2.23
CA ARG A 45 -3.86 -13.60 -1.08
C ARG A 45 -3.57 -15.04 -1.49
N VAL A 46 -4.38 -15.62 -2.38
CA VAL A 46 -4.27 -17.03 -2.77
C VAL A 46 -3.08 -17.25 -3.71
N THR A 47 -2.73 -16.25 -4.53
CA THR A 47 -1.58 -16.32 -5.44
C THR A 47 -0.29 -15.76 -4.85
N ASP A 48 -0.34 -15.11 -3.69
CA ASP A 48 0.74 -14.28 -3.12
C ASP A 48 1.32 -13.30 -4.16
N ASP A 49 0.42 -12.66 -4.92
CA ASP A 49 0.78 -11.80 -6.05
C ASP A 49 0.01 -10.48 -6.00
N ASP A 50 0.71 -9.43 -5.57
CA ASP A 50 0.14 -8.10 -5.36
C ASP A 50 0.09 -7.23 -6.64
N ARG A 51 0.37 -7.80 -7.83
CA ARG A 51 0.35 -7.04 -9.10
C ARG A 51 -1.01 -6.38 -9.37
N ALA A 52 -2.12 -7.04 -9.03
CA ALA A 52 -3.45 -6.46 -9.22
C ALA A 52 -3.69 -5.25 -8.31
N VAL A 53 -3.24 -5.33 -7.05
CA VAL A 53 -3.32 -4.24 -6.07
C VAL A 53 -2.44 -3.06 -6.51
N GLN A 54 -1.22 -3.36 -6.96
CA GLN A 54 -0.29 -2.36 -7.49
C GLN A 54 -0.86 -1.66 -8.75
N TRP A 55 -1.54 -2.40 -9.63
CA TRP A 55 -2.21 -1.82 -10.79
C TRP A 55 -3.33 -0.85 -10.37
N LEU A 56 -4.15 -1.22 -9.38
CA LEU A 56 -5.21 -0.35 -8.84
C LEU A 56 -4.64 0.95 -8.26
N ALA A 57 -3.55 0.88 -7.49
CA ALA A 57 -2.89 2.06 -6.95
C ALA A 57 -2.42 3.01 -8.07
N ARG A 58 -1.81 2.46 -9.13
CA ARG A 58 -1.33 3.24 -10.29
C ARG A 58 -2.44 3.97 -11.04
N GLN A 59 -3.68 3.46 -11.06
CA GLN A 59 -4.83 4.15 -11.68
C GLN A 59 -5.12 5.52 -11.04
N ARG A 60 -4.61 5.77 -9.83
CA ARG A 60 -4.75 7.04 -9.12
C ARG A 60 -3.40 7.71 -8.86
N ALA A 61 -2.39 7.41 -9.68
CA ALA A 61 -1.00 7.86 -9.49
C ALA A 61 -0.43 7.51 -8.09
N GLY A 62 -0.99 6.47 -7.47
CA GLY A 62 -0.55 5.94 -6.19
C GLY A 62 0.44 4.78 -6.38
N VAL A 63 0.92 4.30 -5.23
CA VAL A 63 1.82 3.16 -5.11
C VAL A 63 1.33 2.31 -3.94
N PHE A 64 1.27 1.00 -4.13
CA PHE A 64 1.06 0.06 -3.05
C PHE A 64 2.41 -0.43 -2.56
N VAL A 65 2.65 -0.27 -1.26
CA VAL A 65 3.80 -0.82 -0.58
C VAL A 65 3.26 -1.82 0.43
N LYS A 66 3.60 -3.10 0.27
CA LYS A 66 3.16 -4.15 1.19
C LYS A 66 3.82 -3.91 2.54
N ASN A 67 3.01 -3.90 3.60
CA ASN A 67 3.54 -3.90 4.95
C ASN A 67 4.28 -5.24 5.19
N PRO A 68 5.38 -5.26 5.94
CA PRO A 68 6.06 -6.51 6.22
C PRO A 68 5.20 -7.45 7.07
N SER A 69 5.37 -8.75 6.83
CA SER A 69 4.58 -9.82 7.45
C SER A 69 4.80 -10.01 8.96
N ARG A 70 5.69 -9.24 9.59
CA ARG A 70 6.02 -9.41 11.01
C ARG A 70 5.18 -8.48 11.89
N THR A 71 4.29 -9.07 12.68
CA THR A 71 3.95 -8.53 14.00
C THR A 71 5.21 -8.60 14.85
N VAL A 72 5.88 -7.46 15.01
CA VAL A 72 7.13 -7.41 15.75
C VAL A 72 6.79 -7.39 17.24
N ASP A 73 6.81 -8.57 17.89
CA ASP A 73 6.45 -8.72 19.30
C ASP A 73 7.25 -7.78 20.24
N LYS A 74 8.48 -7.42 19.83
CA LYS A 74 9.31 -6.37 20.44
C LYS A 74 10.09 -5.62 19.37
N VAL A 75 9.65 -4.39 19.08
CA VAL A 75 10.38 -3.50 18.18
C VAL A 75 11.45 -2.81 18.99
N ASP A 76 12.71 -3.03 18.61
CA ASP A 76 13.78 -2.17 19.07
C ASP A 76 13.72 -0.88 18.24
N VAL A 77 13.09 0.14 18.82
CA VAL A 77 12.90 1.46 18.20
C VAL A 77 14.23 2.04 17.73
N PHE A 78 15.32 1.80 18.47
CA PHE A 78 16.64 2.29 18.09
C PHE A 78 17.16 1.58 16.85
N LYS A 79 17.03 0.25 16.80
CA LYS A 79 17.41 -0.56 15.63
C LYS A 79 16.60 -0.19 14.37
N GLU A 80 15.29 0.02 14.50
CA GLU A 80 14.45 0.43 13.36
C GLU A 80 14.75 1.87 12.93
N THR A 81 15.07 2.77 13.86
CA THR A 81 15.55 4.13 13.52
C THR A 81 16.85 4.07 12.73
N GLN A 82 17.81 3.24 13.15
CA GLN A 82 19.06 3.03 12.41
C GLN A 82 18.81 2.44 11.03
N ARG A 83 17.84 1.53 10.91
CA ARG A 83 17.43 0.96 9.63
C ARG A 83 16.88 2.03 8.70
N ILE A 84 15.92 2.85 9.15
CA ILE A 84 15.38 3.98 8.36
C ILE A 84 16.49 4.90 7.86
N LEU A 85 17.45 5.26 8.71
CA LEU A 85 18.58 6.12 8.33
C LEU A 85 19.44 5.47 7.24
N LYS A 86 19.66 4.15 7.32
CA LYS A 86 20.41 3.40 6.32
C LYS A 86 19.66 3.40 4.98
N GLU A 87 18.38 3.05 4.97
CA GLU A 87 17.57 3.04 3.73
C GLU A 87 17.49 4.42 3.10
N PHE A 88 17.40 5.47 3.92
CA PHE A 88 17.42 6.84 3.41
C PHE A 88 18.77 7.18 2.75
N ALA A 89 19.89 6.73 3.33
CA ALA A 89 21.20 6.87 2.72
C ALA A 89 21.31 6.10 1.40
N ASP A 90 20.74 4.89 1.33
CA ASP A 90 20.71 4.05 0.13
C ASP A 90 19.91 4.72 -1.01
N VAL A 91 18.76 5.34 -0.70
CA VAL A 91 18.01 6.20 -1.64
C VAL A 91 18.86 7.39 -2.12
N LEU A 92 19.51 8.11 -1.22
CA LEU A 92 20.36 9.26 -1.58
C LEU A 92 21.51 8.84 -2.48
N GLN A 93 22.12 7.68 -2.22
CA GLN A 93 23.18 7.12 -3.03
C GLN A 93 22.68 6.74 -4.43
N ALA A 94 21.51 6.10 -4.54
CA ALA A 94 20.91 5.76 -5.82
C ALA A 94 20.60 7.01 -6.67
N VAL A 95 20.08 8.07 -6.04
CA VAL A 95 19.83 9.36 -6.71
C VAL A 95 21.14 10.03 -7.13
N SER A 96 22.14 10.07 -6.24
CA SER A 96 23.43 10.69 -6.53
C SER A 96 24.14 9.99 -7.68
N SER A 97 24.21 8.66 -7.66
CA SER A 97 24.83 7.86 -8.72
C SER A 97 24.14 8.07 -10.06
N ALA A 98 22.81 8.16 -10.10
CA ALA A 98 22.08 8.38 -11.35
C ALA A 98 22.25 9.81 -11.92
N TRP A 99 22.76 10.75 -11.12
CA TRP A 99 22.94 12.15 -11.52
C TRP A 99 24.36 12.47 -12.00
N ASP A 100 25.35 11.63 -11.66
CA ASP A 100 26.76 11.83 -12.04
C ASP A 100 26.96 11.73 -13.58
N ASP A 101 26.10 10.97 -14.27
CA ASP A 101 26.18 10.65 -15.70
C ASP A 101 25.39 11.64 -16.58
N ALA A 102 24.64 12.55 -15.96
CA ALA A 102 23.68 13.47 -16.60
C ALA A 102 22.64 12.78 -17.53
N ARG A 103 22.45 11.47 -17.41
CA ARG A 103 21.48 10.68 -18.17
C ARG A 103 20.88 9.59 -17.29
N LEU A 104 19.65 9.83 -16.83
CA LEU A 104 18.85 8.82 -16.14
C LEU A 104 18.42 7.71 -17.11
N THR A 105 18.95 6.51 -16.92
CA THR A 105 18.53 5.28 -17.59
C THR A 105 17.24 4.73 -16.96
N ALA A 106 16.54 3.85 -17.69
CA ALA A 106 15.36 3.18 -17.15
C ALA A 106 15.69 2.32 -15.92
N GLU A 107 16.84 1.66 -15.93
CA GLU A 107 17.32 0.82 -14.82
C GLU A 107 17.59 1.65 -13.55
N GLU A 108 18.15 2.84 -13.68
CA GLU A 108 18.38 3.75 -12.55
C GLU A 108 17.07 4.31 -11.98
N ILE A 109 16.11 4.64 -12.84
CA ILE A 109 14.77 5.05 -12.42
C ILE A 109 14.09 3.91 -11.64
N ASP A 110 14.18 2.68 -12.14
CA ASP A 110 13.62 1.50 -11.46
C ASP A 110 14.32 1.26 -10.12
N ARG A 111 15.64 1.44 -10.05
CA ARG A 111 16.39 1.36 -8.79
C ARG A 111 15.95 2.42 -7.79
N ILE A 112 15.89 3.69 -8.18
CA ILE A 112 15.42 4.78 -7.29
C ILE A 112 14.01 4.46 -6.77
N ARG A 113 13.13 3.94 -7.62
CA ARG A 113 11.78 3.53 -7.23
C ARG A 113 11.80 2.39 -6.23
N HIS A 114 12.64 1.39 -6.45
CA HIS A 114 12.79 0.26 -5.54
C HIS A 114 13.25 0.72 -4.14
N GLU A 115 14.36 1.45 -4.04
CA GLU A 115 14.89 1.96 -2.77
C GLU A 115 13.86 2.86 -2.05
N TRP A 116 13.13 3.70 -2.80
CA TRP A 116 12.06 4.53 -2.25
C TRP A 116 10.88 3.72 -1.71
N ASP A 117 10.52 2.63 -2.37
CA ASP A 117 9.46 1.72 -1.93
C ASP A 117 9.88 0.95 -0.66
N GLU A 118 11.15 0.52 -0.56
CA GLU A 118 11.70 -0.10 0.65
C GLU A 118 11.70 0.84 1.86
N LEU A 119 12.18 2.08 1.67
CA LEU A 119 12.16 3.11 2.71
C LEU A 119 10.74 3.35 3.26
N LYS A 120 9.73 3.43 2.39
CA LYS A 120 8.33 3.59 2.83
C LYS A 120 7.83 2.37 3.62
N SER A 121 8.15 1.15 3.17
CA SER A 121 7.74 -0.08 3.87
C SER A 121 8.32 -0.13 5.29
N ILE A 122 9.61 0.21 5.41
CA ILE A 122 10.31 0.21 6.70
C ILE A 122 9.81 1.34 7.60
N GLY A 123 9.54 2.52 7.05
CA GLY A 123 8.90 3.62 7.77
C GLY A 123 7.53 3.23 8.34
N GLU A 124 6.70 2.55 7.54
CA GLU A 124 5.38 2.07 7.99
C GLU A 124 5.51 1.05 9.13
N THR A 125 6.47 0.13 9.02
CA THR A 125 6.78 -0.84 10.08
C THR A 125 7.12 -0.17 11.40
N PHE A 126 7.90 0.91 11.34
CA PHE A 126 8.27 1.70 12.50
C PHE A 126 7.07 2.42 13.12
N VAL A 127 6.14 2.92 12.30
CA VAL A 127 4.90 3.54 12.81
C VAL A 127 4.01 2.49 13.48
N MET A 128 3.75 1.36 12.83
CA MET A 128 2.97 0.25 13.38
C MET A 128 3.55 -0.23 14.73
N ALA A 129 4.88 -0.31 14.82
CA ALA A 129 5.59 -0.63 16.05
C ALA A 129 5.33 0.35 17.20
N CYS A 130 5.32 1.66 16.90
CA CYS A 130 5.02 2.68 17.89
C CYS A 130 3.56 2.59 18.35
N GLU A 131 2.62 2.34 17.43
CA GLU A 131 1.19 2.17 17.72
C GLU A 131 0.94 0.95 18.63
N ASP A 132 1.57 -0.19 18.33
CA ASP A 132 1.52 -1.40 19.15
C ASP A 132 2.09 -1.19 20.56
N HIS A 133 3.13 -0.38 20.70
CA HIS A 133 3.68 -0.07 22.01
C HIS A 133 2.75 0.85 22.82
N ALA A 134 2.07 1.79 22.17
CA ALA A 134 1.12 2.69 22.82
C ALA A 134 -0.14 1.96 23.28
N SER A 135 -0.65 1.00 22.49
CA SER A 135 -1.84 0.22 22.83
C SER A 135 -1.62 -0.73 24.02
N LYS A 136 -0.44 -1.33 24.14
CA LYS A 136 -0.05 -2.23 25.26
C LYS A 136 0.12 -1.52 26.61
N LYS A 137 0.14 -0.19 26.66
CA LYS A 137 0.25 0.62 27.89
C LYS A 137 -1.11 1.03 28.49
N ARG A 138 -2.22 0.67 27.84
CA ARG A 138 -3.59 0.99 28.30
C ARG A 138 -4.22 -0.16 29.08
#